data_AF-A0A5C3M896-F1
#
_entry.id   AF-A0A5C3M896-F1
#
_cell.length_a   1.000
_cell.length_b   1.000
_cell.length_c   1.000
_cell.angle_alpha   90.00
_cell.angle_beta   90.00
_cell.angle_gamma   90.00
#
_symmetry.space_group_name_H-M   'P 1'
#
loop_
_entity.id
_entity.type
_entity.pdbx_description
1 polymer ?
#
loop_
_entity_poly.entity_id
_entity_poly.type
_entity_poly.pdbx_seq_one_letter_code
_entity_poly.pdbx_strand_id
1 'polypeptide(L)'
;MPAPIQTYEVLLDFTNDLHDSVTVQLLRDYGRNTSATVLLHPTDTVTLVLESGSVYHYAIKTRSKVANVTARSWRDMDCPISHLFAATSPAPQTPTNTQPVNVNGISVDRVWRDHRCCIWNDP
;
A
#
# COMPACT_ATOMS: atom_id res chain seq x y z
N MET A 1 10.58 32.98 14.13
CA MET A 1 10.67 31.72 14.90
C MET A 1 10.17 30.58 14.03
N PRO A 2 10.94 29.50 13.81
CA PRO A 2 10.38 28.27 13.24
C PRO A 2 9.59 27.56 14.34
N ALA A 3 8.30 27.32 14.13
CA ALA A 3 7.49 26.52 15.05
C ALA A 3 7.98 25.06 15.01
N PRO A 4 8.04 24.35 16.15
CA PRO A 4 8.32 22.92 16.14
C PRO A 4 7.19 22.24 15.35
N ILE A 5 7.56 21.52 14.29
CA ILE A 5 6.64 20.70 13.51
C ILE A 5 6.27 19.54 14.43
N GLN A 6 5.13 19.64 15.09
CA GLN A 6 4.66 18.60 16.00
C GLN A 6 4.36 17.36 15.14
N THR A 7 5.16 16.31 15.29
CA THR A 7 4.84 15.01 14.70
C THR A 7 3.72 14.39 15.53
N TYR A 8 2.65 13.97 14.86
CA TYR A 8 1.50 13.31 15.46
C TYR A 8 1.25 11.96 14.78
N GLU A 9 0.48 11.12 15.45
CA GLU A 9 0.06 9.83 14.90
C GLU A 9 -1.08 10.04 13.91
N VAL A 10 -0.97 9.40 12.75
CA VAL A 10 -1.99 9.36 11.71
C VAL A 10 -2.36 7.92 11.40
N LEU A 11 -3.63 7.68 11.12
CA LEU A 11 -4.17 6.36 10.85
C LEU A 11 -4.22 6.12 9.34
N LEU A 12 -3.75 4.96 8.89
CA LEU A 12 -3.88 4.49 7.53
C LEU A 12 -4.67 3.19 7.52
N ASP A 13 -5.88 3.27 7.02
CA ASP A 13 -6.81 2.15 6.92
C ASP A 13 -6.73 1.53 5.54
N PHE A 14 -6.12 0.35 5.43
CA PHE A 14 -6.18 -0.47 4.23
C PHE A 14 -7.38 -1.39 4.30
N THR A 15 -8.35 -1.15 3.42
CA THR A 15 -9.57 -1.97 3.34
C THR A 15 -9.48 -2.92 2.15
N ASN A 16 -9.59 -4.22 2.41
CA ASN A 16 -9.63 -5.23 1.37
C ASN A 16 -11.03 -5.35 0.75
N ASP A 17 -11.30 -4.47 -0.22
CA ASP A 17 -12.51 -4.50 -1.06
C ASP A 17 -12.43 -5.55 -2.20
N LEU A 18 -11.35 -6.33 -2.28
CA LEU A 18 -11.21 -7.39 -3.28
C LEU A 18 -11.83 -8.69 -2.77
N HIS A 19 -12.25 -9.54 -3.72
CA HIS A 19 -12.76 -10.88 -3.42
C HIS A 19 -11.64 -11.87 -3.06
N ASP A 20 -10.39 -11.52 -3.37
CA ASP A 20 -9.21 -12.30 -3.04
C ASP A 20 -8.59 -11.82 -1.73
N SER A 21 -7.95 -12.74 -0.98
CA SER A 21 -7.14 -12.36 0.18
C SER A 21 -5.91 -11.58 -0.24
N VAL A 22 -5.54 -10.59 0.59
CA VAL A 22 -4.42 -9.68 0.31
C VAL A 22 -3.49 -9.65 1.50
N THR A 23 -2.18 -9.66 1.23
CA THR A 23 -1.18 -9.45 2.27
C THR A 23 -0.57 -8.07 2.17
N VAL A 24 -0.54 -7.34 3.29
CA VAL A 24 0.14 -6.06 3.42
C VAL A 24 1.43 -6.30 4.19
N GLN A 25 2.57 -6.02 3.55
CA GLN A 25 3.89 -6.22 4.11
C GLN A 25 4.64 -4.89 4.20
N LEU A 26 5.21 -4.57 5.36
CA LEU A 26 6.10 -3.42 5.51
C LEU A 26 7.48 -3.74 4.91
N LEU A 27 7.95 -2.91 3.98
CA LEU A 27 9.22 -3.09 3.25
C LEU A 27 10.43 -2.42 3.92
N ARG A 28 10.24 -1.73 5.06
CA ARG A 28 11.26 -0.91 5.69
C ARG A 28 11.98 -1.65 6.83
N ASP A 29 13.30 -1.75 6.73
CA ASP A 29 14.19 -2.24 7.79
C ASP A 29 14.47 -1.17 8.87
N TYR A 30 13.40 -0.59 9.46
CA TYR A 30 13.55 0.25 10.65
C TYR A 30 13.69 -0.63 11.90
N GLY A 31 14.85 -1.28 12.02
CA GLY A 31 15.51 -1.72 13.26
C GLY A 31 14.82 -2.72 14.19
N ARG A 32 13.55 -3.10 13.99
CA ARG A 32 12.85 -3.94 15.00
C ARG A 32 11.96 -5.06 14.47
N ASN A 33 11.46 -5.00 13.24
CA ASN A 33 10.66 -6.09 12.66
C ASN A 33 10.91 -6.19 11.15
N THR A 34 11.83 -7.07 10.77
CA THR A 34 12.05 -7.49 9.39
C THR A 34 10.74 -8.14 8.89
N SER A 35 10.03 -7.48 7.98
CA SER A 35 8.89 -8.06 7.23
C SER A 35 7.61 -8.37 8.02
N ALA A 36 7.10 -7.43 8.82
CA ALA A 36 5.73 -7.56 9.35
C ALA A 36 4.73 -7.67 8.18
N THR A 37 4.08 -8.83 8.06
CA THR A 37 3.12 -9.14 7.00
C THR A 37 1.77 -9.46 7.64
N VAL A 38 0.73 -8.74 7.24
CA VAL A 38 -0.64 -8.94 7.70
C VAL A 38 -1.46 -9.51 6.55
N LEU A 39 -2.16 -10.61 6.78
CA LEU A 39 -3.12 -11.18 5.84
C LEU A 39 -4.50 -10.57 6.13
N LEU A 40 -5.11 -9.98 5.11
CA LEU A 40 -6.48 -9.49 5.11
C LEU A 40 -7.35 -10.42 4.27
N HIS A 41 -8.47 -10.87 4.84
CA HIS A 41 -9.52 -11.54 4.10
C HIS A 41 -10.38 -10.52 3.35
N PRO A 42 -11.24 -10.95 2.42
CA PRO A 42 -12.20 -10.05 1.78
C PRO A 42 -13.05 -9.33 2.83
N THR A 43 -13.24 -8.02 2.68
CA THR A 43 -13.96 -7.13 3.61
C THR A 43 -13.21 -6.83 4.92
N ASP A 44 -12.00 -7.35 5.12
CA ASP A 44 -11.18 -6.97 6.28
C ASP A 44 -10.54 -5.59 6.06
N THR A 45 -10.38 -4.85 7.16
CA THR A 45 -9.63 -3.59 7.20
C THR A 45 -8.48 -3.72 8.19
N VAL A 46 -7.30 -3.23 7.81
CA VAL A 46 -6.15 -3.09 8.71
C VAL A 46 -5.85 -1.62 8.91
N THR A 47 -5.80 -1.20 10.17
CA THR A 47 -5.38 0.13 10.59
C THR A 47 -3.90 0.11 10.90
N LEU A 48 -3.13 0.94 10.21
CA LEU A 48 -1.71 1.15 10.45
C LEU A 48 -1.52 2.52 11.09
N VAL A 49 -0.75 2.56 12.18
CA VAL A 49 -0.39 3.82 12.83
C VAL A 49 0.92 4.32 12.24
N LEU A 50 0.89 5.50 11.62
CA LEU A 50 2.03 6.15 10.98
C LEU A 50 2.35 7.45 11.72
N GLU A 51 3.60 7.88 11.63
CA GLU A 51 4.00 9.22 12.06
C GLU A 51 3.74 10.24 10.94
N SER A 52 3.14 11.38 11.27
CA SER A 52 2.80 12.44 10.32
C SER A 52 4.05 12.94 9.57
N GLY A 53 4.00 12.93 8.24
CA GLY A 53 5.10 13.38 7.38
C GLY A 53 6.21 12.33 7.18
N SER A 54 6.21 11.24 7.95
CA SER A 54 7.09 10.10 7.73
C SER A 54 6.66 9.29 6.50
N VAL A 55 7.63 8.63 5.88
CA VAL A 55 7.43 7.83 4.67
C VAL A 55 7.46 6.36 5.04
N TYR A 56 6.48 5.59 4.61
CA TYR A 56 6.40 4.15 4.84
C TYR A 56 6.27 3.45 3.49
N HIS A 57 7.00 2.36 3.30
CA HIS A 57 6.92 1.55 2.09
C HIS A 57 6.24 0.24 2.41
N TYR A 58 5.20 -0.08 1.66
CA TYR A 58 4.40 -1.29 1.80
C TYR A 58 4.42 -2.08 0.49
N ALA A 59 4.49 -3.40 0.59
CA ALA A 59 4.19 -4.32 -0.50
C ALA A 59 2.81 -4.93 -0.24
N ILE A 60 1.90 -4.69 -1.16
CA ILE A 60 0.56 -5.26 -1.13
C ILE A 60 0.51 -6.36 -2.17
N LYS A 61 0.35 -7.59 -1.72
CA LYS A 61 0.30 -8.76 -2.58
C LYS A 61 -1.10 -9.35 -2.56
N THR A 62 -1.69 -9.42 -3.75
CA THR A 62 -2.92 -10.15 -4.04
C THR A 62 -2.57 -11.52 -4.62
N ARG A 63 -3.60 -12.32 -4.90
CA ARG A 63 -3.45 -13.64 -5.52
C ARG A 63 -2.55 -13.66 -6.75
N SER A 64 -2.56 -12.63 -7.61
CA SER A 64 -1.82 -12.62 -8.89
C SER A 64 -0.99 -11.36 -9.16
N LYS A 65 -1.12 -10.33 -8.32
CA LYS A 65 -0.45 -9.03 -8.50
C LYS A 65 0.18 -8.57 -7.20
N VAL A 66 1.32 -7.91 -7.31
CA VAL A 66 1.99 -7.24 -6.21
C VAL A 66 2.12 -5.77 -6.56
N ALA A 67 1.81 -4.91 -5.60
CA ALA A 67 1.94 -3.47 -5.67
C ALA A 67 2.88 -2.98 -4.57
N ASN A 68 3.94 -2.27 -4.95
CA ASN A 68 4.72 -1.48 -4.02
C ASN A 68 4.10 -0.09 -3.90
N VAL A 69 3.95 0.32 -2.66
CA VAL A 69 3.20 1.50 -2.29
C VAL A 69 4.02 2.29 -1.28
N THR A 70 4.17 3.57 -1.54
CA THR A 70 4.77 4.52 -0.62
C THR A 70 3.67 5.35 0.01
N ALA A 71 3.49 5.23 1.32
CA ALA A 71 2.58 6.05 2.10
C ALA A 71 3.34 7.19 2.77
N ARG A 72 2.93 8.43 2.49
CA ARG A 72 3.34 9.64 3.20
C ARG A 72 2.08 10.45 3.47
N SER A 73 1.62 10.42 4.71
CA SER A 73 0.43 11.17 5.10
C SER A 73 0.70 12.15 6.21
N TRP A 74 -0.09 13.22 6.20
CA TRP A 74 -0.24 14.16 7.30
C TRP A 74 -1.62 14.05 7.94
N ARG A 75 -2.50 13.16 7.49
CA ARG A 75 -3.87 13.01 8.02
C ARG A 75 -4.28 11.54 7.99
N ASP A 76 -5.37 11.23 8.66
CA ASP A 76 -5.95 9.89 8.57
C ASP A 76 -6.41 9.61 7.13
N MET A 77 -6.20 8.39 6.66
CA MET A 77 -6.47 7.97 5.29
C MET A 77 -7.14 6.61 5.23
N ASP A 78 -8.23 6.56 4.48
CA ASP A 78 -8.84 5.31 4.03
C ASP A 78 -8.38 4.98 2.61
N CYS A 79 -7.80 3.80 2.43
CA CYS A 79 -7.34 3.31 1.15
C CYS A 79 -7.94 1.93 0.84
N PRO A 80 -8.96 1.87 -0.02
CA PRO A 80 -9.42 0.59 -0.54
C PRO A 80 -8.37 0.00 -1.47
N ILE A 81 -8.01 -1.27 -1.26
CA ILE A 81 -6.93 -1.93 -1.99
C ILE A 81 -7.21 -1.98 -3.50
N SER A 82 -8.48 -2.03 -3.90
CA SER A 82 -8.91 -1.98 -5.30
C SER A 82 -8.37 -0.75 -6.05
N HIS A 83 -8.26 0.41 -5.41
CA HIS A 83 -7.74 1.64 -6.01
C HIS A 83 -6.26 1.55 -6.38
N LEU A 84 -5.46 0.82 -5.58
CA LEU A 84 -4.02 0.68 -5.80
C LEU A 84 -3.73 -0.15 -7.05
N PHE A 85 -4.59 -1.14 -7.34
CA PHE A 85 -4.48 -1.94 -8.56
C PHE A 85 -5.21 -1.30 -9.75
N ALA A 86 -6.28 -0.53 -9.53
CA ALA A 86 -7.01 0.17 -10.59
C ALA A 86 -6.21 1.33 -11.20
N ALA A 87 -5.37 2.01 -10.41
CA ALA A 87 -4.50 3.09 -10.87
C ALA A 87 -3.48 2.70 -11.96
N THR A 88 -3.36 1.40 -12.27
CA THR A 88 -2.48 0.87 -13.33
C THR A 88 -3.21 0.38 -14.57
N SER A 89 -4.54 0.55 -14.65
CA SER A 89 -5.26 0.28 -15.89
C SER A 89 -4.88 1.33 -16.93
N PRO A 90 -4.32 0.95 -18.10
CA PRO A 90 -3.87 1.91 -19.10
C PRO A 90 -5.09 2.54 -19.78
N ALA A 91 -5.50 3.72 -19.33
CA ALA A 91 -6.17 4.65 -20.23
C ALA A 91 -5.12 5.15 -21.25
N PRO A 92 -5.47 5.31 -22.54
CA PRO A 92 -4.54 5.81 -23.55
C PRO A 92 -4.32 7.31 -23.32
N GLN A 93 -3.33 7.67 -22.50
CA GLN A 93 -2.90 9.05 -22.33
C GLN A 93 -1.40 9.17 -22.59
N THR A 94 -1.12 10.02 -23.56
CA THR A 94 0.13 10.60 -24.07
C THR A 94 1.32 10.62 -23.10
N PRO A 95 2.56 10.46 -23.63
CA PRO A 95 3.77 10.35 -22.82
C PRO A 95 4.20 11.71 -22.29
N THR A 96 3.83 12.02 -21.06
CA THR A 96 4.44 13.11 -20.30
C THR A 96 4.60 12.68 -18.85
N ASN A 97 5.86 12.41 -18.49
CA ASN A 97 6.42 12.38 -17.14
C ASN A 97 5.67 11.49 -16.12
N THR A 98 6.23 10.30 -15.88
CA THR A 98 5.75 9.26 -14.95
C THR A 98 5.62 9.79 -13.52
N GLN A 99 4.54 10.51 -13.21
CA GLN A 99 4.20 10.84 -11.83
C GLN A 99 3.41 9.66 -11.24
N PRO A 100 3.81 9.15 -10.05
CA PRO A 100 3.02 8.15 -9.36
C PRO A 100 1.63 8.73 -9.09
N VAL A 101 0.59 7.95 -9.33
CA VAL A 101 -0.77 8.33 -8.99
C VAL A 101 -0.83 8.47 -7.48
N ASN A 102 -0.87 9.71 -7.00
CA ASN A 102 -0.97 10.02 -5.58
C ASN A 102 -2.44 10.00 -5.17
N VAL A 103 -2.87 8.92 -4.54
CA VAL A 103 -4.18 8.86 -3.88
C VAL A 103 -3.97 9.34 -2.44
N ASN A 104 -4.33 10.59 -2.15
CA ASN A 104 -4.36 11.17 -0.81
C ASN A 104 -3.06 11.15 0.03
N GLY A 105 -1.89 10.87 -0.56
CA GLY A 105 -0.63 10.69 0.19
C GLY A 105 -0.04 9.28 0.05
N ILE A 106 -0.74 8.42 -0.67
CA ILE A 106 -0.32 7.09 -1.06
C ILE A 106 0.06 7.10 -2.54
N SER A 107 1.31 6.75 -2.82
CA SER A 107 1.87 6.65 -4.16
C SER A 107 2.07 5.19 -4.52
N VAL A 108 1.57 4.74 -5.67
CA VAL A 108 1.88 3.40 -6.19
C VAL A 108 3.17 3.48 -6.98
N ASP A 109 4.26 2.90 -6.46
CA ASP A 109 5.57 2.96 -7.09
C ASP A 109 5.68 1.97 -8.25
N ARG A 110 5.19 0.74 -8.03
CA ARG A 110 5.32 -0.34 -9.00
C ARG A 110 4.24 -1.39 -8.79
N VAL A 111 3.62 -1.82 -9.88
CA VAL A 111 2.74 -3.00 -9.88
C VAL A 111 3.31 -4.03 -10.85
N TRP A 112 3.37 -5.29 -10.43
CA TRP A 112 3.75 -6.40 -11.31
C TRP A 112 2.90 -7.62 -11.02
N ARG A 113 2.86 -8.55 -11.98
CA ARG A 113 2.25 -9.86 -11.76
C ARG A 113 3.26 -10.75 -11.07
N ASP A 114 2.87 -11.36 -9.96
CA ASP A 114 3.65 -12.44 -9.39
C ASP A 114 3.27 -13.71 -10.16
N HIS A 115 4.23 -14.33 -10.85
CA HIS A 115 4.02 -15.58 -11.57
C HIS A 115 4.22 -16.80 -10.67
N ARG A 116 4.58 -16.62 -9.39
CA ARG A 116 4.81 -17.70 -8.42
C ARG A 116 3.53 -18.22 -7.74
N CYS A 117 2.36 -17.93 -8.31
CA CYS A 117 1.05 -18.21 -7.70
C CYS A 117 0.61 -19.68 -7.70
N CYS A 118 1.51 -20.63 -7.98
CA CYS A 118 1.16 -22.03 -8.12
C CYS A 118 2.07 -22.91 -7.25
N ILE A 119 1.97 -22.84 -5.91
CA ILE A 119 2.44 -23.95 -5.05
C ILE A 119 1.54 -24.17 -3.82
N TRP A 120 0.24 -23.89 -3.92
CA TRP A 120 -0.74 -24.57 -3.09
C TRP A 120 -1.81 -25.16 -4.01
N ASN A 121 -1.40 -26.21 -4.73
CA ASN A 121 -2.28 -27.36 -4.87
C ASN A 121 -2.13 -28.17 -3.58
N ASP A 122 -3.23 -28.41 -2.88
CA ASP A 122 -3.58 -29.76 -2.39
C ASP A 122 -4.93 -29.71 -1.62
N PRO A 123 -5.70 -30.82 -1.51
CA PRO A 123 -5.71 -32.08 -2.27
C PRO A 123 -6.97 -32.25 -3.16
#